data_AF-A0A974SGM6-F1
#
_entry.id   AF-A0A974SGM6-F1
#
_cell.length_a   1.000
_cell.length_b   1.000
_cell.length_c   1.000
_cell.angle_alpha   90.00
_cell.angle_beta   90.00
_cell.angle_gamma   90.00
#
_symmetry.space_group_name_H-M   'P 1'
#
loop_
_entity.id
_entity.type
_entity.pdbx_description
1 polymer ?
#
loop_
_entity_poly.entity_id
_entity_poly.type
_entity_poly.pdbx_seq_one_letter_code
_entity_poly.pdbx_strand_id
1 'polypeptide(L)'
;MSTNIENRPATREENQALSKYIAQNQALFKNPVICGFFESPEHVRLLCQNILFPTTENRSHLERAFQRYFFQIRFTKYLGSLIRFCDIDYHRKRTREEQRNPLVFDTPVDESGDATFGELVYSNSIALEDEFTLNQSNRVCT
;
A
#
# COMPACT_ATOMS: atom_id res chain seq x y z
N MET A 1 1.95 34.93 15.17
CA MET A 1 1.05 35.71 14.30
C MET A 1 0.93 34.94 12.98
N SER A 2 -0.04 34.05 12.89
CA SER A 2 -0.31 33.30 11.66
C SER A 2 -1.23 34.15 10.81
N THR A 3 -0.68 34.86 9.82
CA THR A 3 -1.51 35.59 8.87
C THR A 3 -2.22 34.59 7.97
N ASN A 4 -3.54 34.71 8.00
CA ASN A 4 -4.51 34.06 7.14
C ASN A 4 -4.14 34.34 5.66
N ILE A 5 -3.57 33.36 4.95
CA ILE A 5 -3.27 33.45 3.51
C ILE A 5 -4.44 32.82 2.76
N GLU A 6 -5.61 33.41 2.88
CA GLU A 6 -6.79 33.03 2.09
C GLU A 6 -6.93 33.98 0.90
N ASN A 7 -6.80 33.41 -0.30
CA ASN A 7 -7.42 33.90 -1.54
C ASN A 7 -7.13 35.36 -1.95
N ARG A 8 -5.85 35.72 -2.10
CA ARG A 8 -5.46 36.92 -2.86
C ARG A 8 -5.51 36.61 -4.37
N PRO A 9 -6.30 37.30 -5.19
CA PRO A 9 -6.26 37.13 -6.64
C PRO A 9 -4.91 37.57 -7.21
N ALA A 10 -4.41 36.82 -8.19
CA ALA A 10 -3.16 37.13 -8.86
C ALA A 10 -3.23 38.51 -9.54
N THR A 11 -2.23 39.33 -9.23
CA THR A 11 -2.07 40.69 -9.74
C THR A 11 -1.78 40.64 -11.25
N ARG A 12 -2.20 41.67 -12.00
CA ARG A 12 -2.01 41.73 -13.47
C ARG A 12 -0.56 41.53 -13.90
N GLU A 13 0.38 42.05 -13.10
CA GLU A 13 1.82 41.91 -13.29
C GLU A 13 2.32 40.47 -13.09
N GLU A 14 1.79 39.74 -12.10
CA GLU A 14 2.11 38.33 -11.85
C GLU A 14 1.72 37.46 -13.04
N ASN A 15 0.53 37.69 -13.60
CA ASN A 15 0.03 36.93 -14.76
C ASN A 15 0.88 37.19 -16.01
N GLN A 16 1.31 38.43 -16.24
CA GLN A 16 2.19 38.77 -17.36
C GLN A 16 3.58 38.15 -17.21
N ALA A 17 4.18 38.26 -16.02
CA ALA A 17 5.48 37.68 -15.73
C ALA A 17 5.46 36.15 -15.87
N LEU A 18 4.41 35.50 -15.36
CA LEU A 18 4.20 34.06 -15.48
C LEU A 18 4.05 33.63 -16.95
N SER A 19 3.20 34.30 -17.73
CA SER A 19 3.03 33.98 -19.15
C SER A 19 4.34 34.10 -19.93
N LYS A 20 5.14 35.12 -19.63
CA LYS A 20 6.47 35.30 -20.24
C LYS A 20 7.42 34.16 -19.85
N TYR A 21 7.42 33.77 -18.58
CA TYR A 21 8.27 32.67 -18.09
C TYR A 21 7.92 31.33 -18.75
N ILE A 22 6.63 31.01 -18.86
CA ILE A 22 6.14 29.79 -19.52
C ILE A 22 6.54 29.79 -21.00
N ALA A 23 6.35 30.92 -21.69
CA ALA A 23 6.71 31.05 -23.10
C ALA A 23 8.22 30.87 -23.35
N GLN A 24 9.07 31.34 -22.42
CA GLN A 24 10.51 31.16 -22.51
C GLN A 24 10.97 29.73 -22.20
N ASN A 25 10.22 29.00 -21.38
CA ASN A 25 10.61 27.69 -20.85
C ASN A 25 9.66 26.56 -21.28
N GLN A 26 9.09 26.63 -22.48
CA GLN A 26 8.08 25.67 -22.95
C GLN A 26 8.52 24.20 -22.82
N ALA A 27 9.81 23.89 -22.98
CA ALA A 27 10.32 22.53 -22.84
C ALA A 27 10.10 21.96 -21.42
N LEU A 28 10.19 22.79 -20.37
CA LEU A 28 9.93 22.35 -18.99
C LEU A 28 8.46 21.98 -18.78
N PHE A 29 7.54 22.73 -19.39
CA PHE A 29 6.10 22.52 -19.31
C PHE A 29 5.58 21.42 -20.26
N LYS A 30 6.46 20.70 -20.95
CA LYS A 30 6.10 19.42 -21.59
C LYS A 30 6.15 18.24 -20.61
N ASN A 31 6.84 18.39 -19.49
CA ASN A 31 6.97 17.33 -18.51
C ASN A 31 5.69 17.24 -17.65
N PRO A 32 4.98 16.10 -17.63
CA PRO A 32 3.73 15.95 -16.89
C PRO A 32 3.91 16.15 -15.38
N VAL A 33 5.09 15.86 -14.82
CA VAL A 33 5.39 16.11 -13.40
C VAL A 33 5.43 17.61 -13.12
N ILE A 34 5.99 18.39 -14.03
CA ILE A 34 6.05 19.85 -13.90
C ILE A 34 4.66 20.45 -14.09
N CYS A 35 3.89 19.97 -15.07
CA CYS A 35 2.50 20.39 -15.26
C CYS A 35 1.65 20.10 -14.02
N GLY A 36 1.72 18.88 -13.50
CA GLY A 36 0.98 18.47 -12.31
C GLY A 36 1.40 19.23 -11.06
N PHE A 37 2.67 19.64 -10.95
CA PHE A 37 3.10 20.51 -9.86
C PHE A 37 2.37 21.84 -9.89
N PHE A 38 2.21 22.45 -11.06
CA PHE A 38 1.56 23.76 -11.22
C PHE A 38 0.03 23.73 -11.30
N GLU A 39 -0.62 22.57 -11.12
CA GLU A 39 -2.08 22.50 -10.93
C GLU A 39 -2.53 23.15 -9.62
N SER A 40 -1.66 23.14 -8.61
CA SER A 40 -1.94 23.81 -7.33
C SER A 40 -1.72 25.33 -7.45
N PRO A 41 -2.70 26.16 -7.08
CA PRO A 41 -2.56 27.62 -7.10
C PRO A 41 -1.45 28.10 -6.14
N GLU A 42 -1.16 27.34 -5.08
CA GLU A 42 -0.07 27.66 -4.15
C GLU A 42 1.30 27.57 -4.84
N HIS A 43 1.51 26.52 -5.65
CA HIS A 43 2.77 26.31 -6.35
C HIS A 43 2.99 27.34 -7.46
N VAL A 44 1.91 27.74 -8.15
CA VAL A 44 1.95 28.86 -9.11
C VAL A 44 2.34 30.16 -8.40
N ARG A 45 1.79 30.43 -7.22
CA ARG A 45 2.14 31.61 -6.43
C ARG A 45 3.62 31.62 -6.01
N LEU A 46 4.17 30.48 -5.58
CA LEU A 46 5.59 30.37 -5.24
C LEU A 46 6.49 30.67 -6.44
N LEU A 47 6.09 30.24 -7.64
CA LEU A 47 6.79 30.57 -8.87
C LEU A 47 6.69 32.07 -9.17
N CYS A 48 5.51 32.68 -9.09
CA CYS A 48 5.33 34.12 -9.30
C CYS A 48 6.19 34.95 -8.34
N GLN A 49 6.22 34.58 -7.05
CA GLN A 49 7.06 35.22 -6.05
C GLN A 49 8.55 35.10 -6.38
N ASN A 50 8.99 33.93 -6.87
CA ASN A 50 10.37 33.73 -7.29
C ASN A 50 10.75 34.52 -8.54
N ILE A 51 9.83 34.67 -9.49
CA ILE A 51 10.03 35.46 -10.72
C ILE A 51 10.11 36.96 -10.41
N LEU A 52 9.18 37.48 -9.59
CA LEU A 52 9.11 38.91 -9.27
C LEU A 52 10.17 39.34 -8.25
N PHE A 53 10.45 38.48 -7.27
CA PHE A 53 11.38 38.76 -6.18
C PHE A 53 12.32 37.56 -6.03
N PRO A 54 13.39 37.48 -6.86
CA PRO A 54 14.33 36.37 -6.82
C PRO A 54 15.24 36.48 -5.59
N THR A 55 14.72 36.08 -4.43
CA THR A 55 15.45 35.97 -3.17
C THR A 55 15.82 34.51 -2.91
N THR A 56 16.88 34.30 -2.12
CA THR A 56 17.30 32.95 -1.69
C THR A 56 16.18 32.22 -0.95
N GLU A 57 15.39 32.96 -0.16
CA GLU A 57 14.25 32.43 0.58
C GLU A 57 13.12 31.97 -0.36
N ASN A 58 12.70 32.81 -1.30
CA ASN A 58 11.65 32.47 -2.27
C ASN A 58 12.05 31.27 -3.13
N ARG A 59 13.33 31.18 -3.51
CA ARG A 59 13.87 30.01 -4.23
C ARG A 59 13.81 28.76 -3.36
N SER A 60 14.19 28.85 -2.09
CA SER A 60 14.14 27.72 -1.17
C SER A 60 12.70 27.24 -0.93
N HIS A 61 11.73 28.15 -0.84
CA HIS A 61 10.33 27.78 -0.70
C HIS A 61 9.79 27.03 -1.92
N LEU A 62 10.05 27.54 -3.12
CA LEU A 62 9.65 26.86 -4.37
C LEU A 62 10.30 25.47 -4.48
N GLU A 63 11.60 25.38 -4.19
CA GLU A 63 12.35 24.12 -4.24
C GLU A 63 11.81 23.10 -3.23
N ARG A 64 11.59 23.50 -1.97
CA ARG A 64 11.02 22.60 -0.94
C ARG A 64 9.61 22.13 -1.30
N ALA A 65 8.79 23.01 -1.87
CA ALA A 65 7.46 22.64 -2.34
C ALA A 65 7.54 21.60 -3.46
N PHE A 66 8.44 21.79 -4.43
CA PHE A 66 8.65 20.84 -5.51
C PHE A 66 9.19 19.50 -5.00
N GLN A 67 10.17 19.50 -4.10
CA GLN A 67 10.71 18.30 -3.49
C GLN A 67 9.63 17.49 -2.77
N ARG A 68 8.77 18.16 -2.00
CA ARG A 68 7.64 17.50 -1.31
C ARG A 68 6.65 16.88 -2.28
N TYR A 69 6.28 17.60 -3.33
CA TYR A 69 5.38 17.10 -4.38
C TYR A 69 5.99 15.89 -5.11
N PHE A 70 7.24 16.01 -5.55
CA PHE A 70 7.92 14.94 -6.26
C PHE A 70 8.16 13.70 -5.37
N PHE A 71 8.47 13.92 -4.09
CA PHE A 71 8.56 12.86 -3.10
C PHE A 71 7.24 12.11 -2.99
N GLN A 72 6.10 12.80 -2.91
CA GLN A 72 4.78 12.16 -2.82
C GLN A 72 4.52 11.23 -4.01
N ILE A 73 4.80 11.67 -5.24
CA ILE A 73 4.65 10.83 -6.44
C ILE A 73 5.51 9.55 -6.31
N ARG A 74 6.79 9.73 -5.99
CA ARG A 74 7.73 8.60 -5.89
C ARG A 74 7.38 7.67 -4.75
N PHE A 75 6.94 8.23 -3.63
CA PHE A 75 6.55 7.49 -2.43
C PHE A 75 5.32 6.64 -2.69
N THR A 76 4.28 7.19 -3.32
CA THR A 76 3.07 6.42 -3.70
C THR A 76 3.42 5.28 -4.65
N LYS A 77 4.24 5.53 -5.68
CA LYS A 77 4.72 4.48 -6.59
C LYS A 77 5.51 3.40 -5.85
N TYR A 78 6.42 3.81 -4.98
CA TYR A 78 7.24 2.90 -4.19
C TYR A 78 6.37 2.02 -3.28
N LEU A 79 5.43 2.62 -2.57
CA LEU A 79 4.54 1.90 -1.66
C LEU A 79 3.67 0.88 -2.41
N GLY A 80 3.13 1.25 -3.57
CA GLY A 80 2.38 0.31 -4.41
C GLY A 80 3.22 -0.90 -4.86
N SER A 81 4.46 -0.67 -5.28
CA SER A 81 5.39 -1.75 -5.60
C SER A 81 5.72 -2.61 -4.37
N LEU A 82 5.95 -1.99 -3.23
CA LEU A 82 6.28 -2.68 -1.98
C LEU A 82 5.16 -3.63 -1.57
N ILE A 83 3.92 -3.13 -1.53
CA ILE A 83 2.74 -3.94 -1.19
C ILE A 83 2.62 -5.14 -2.13
N ARG A 84 2.76 -4.92 -3.45
CA ARG A 84 2.72 -5.99 -4.45
C ARG A 84 3.78 -7.07 -4.19
N PHE A 85 5.02 -6.68 -3.90
CA PHE A 85 6.08 -7.65 -3.66
C PHE A 85 5.90 -8.38 -2.33
N CYS A 86 5.45 -7.70 -1.28
CA CYS A 86 5.12 -8.33 0.00
C CYS A 86 4.03 -9.40 -0.16
N ASP A 87 2.99 -9.12 -0.95
CA ASP A 87 1.91 -10.07 -1.23
C ASP A 87 2.42 -11.31 -1.99
N ILE A 88 3.22 -11.09 -3.03
CA ILE A 88 3.87 -12.18 -3.79
C ILE A 88 4.74 -13.04 -2.86
N ASP A 89 5.55 -12.42 -2.01
CA ASP A 89 6.45 -13.14 -1.11
C ASP A 89 5.69 -13.88 -0.01
N TYR A 90 4.59 -13.32 0.48
CA TYR A 90 3.68 -13.99 1.40
C TYR A 90 3.10 -15.27 0.77
N HIS A 91 2.54 -15.17 -0.44
CA HIS A 91 1.99 -16.34 -1.14
C HIS A 91 3.05 -17.40 -1.42
N ARG A 92 4.24 -17.00 -1.88
CA ARG A 92 5.36 -17.93 -2.10
C ARG A 92 5.79 -18.64 -0.82
N LYS A 93 5.85 -17.91 0.30
CA LYS A 93 6.18 -18.48 1.60
C LYS A 93 5.12 -19.48 2.03
N ARG A 94 3.83 -19.10 1.94
CA ARG A 94 2.70 -19.95 2.31
C ARG A 94 2.67 -21.25 1.50
N THR A 95 2.77 -21.15 0.17
CA THR A 95 2.81 -22.33 -0.71
C THR A 95 4.01 -23.23 -0.40
N ARG A 96 5.17 -22.67 -0.09
CA ARG A 96 6.35 -23.46 0.31
C ARG A 96 6.13 -24.19 1.63
N GLU A 97 5.45 -23.57 2.59
CA GLU A 97 5.10 -24.18 3.86
C GLU A 97 4.04 -25.29 3.68
N GLU A 98 2.99 -25.04 2.91
CA GLU A 98 1.97 -26.04 2.55
C GLU A 98 2.57 -27.26 1.85
N GLN A 99 3.53 -27.05 0.92
CA GLN A 99 4.22 -28.14 0.23
C GLN A 99 5.17 -28.93 1.15
N ARG A 100 5.83 -28.26 2.11
CA ARG A 100 6.75 -28.92 3.04
C ARG A 100 6.02 -29.69 4.14
N ASN A 101 4.90 -29.14 4.60
CA ASN A 101 4.10 -29.66 5.69
C ASN A 101 2.67 -29.90 5.20
N PRO A 102 2.46 -30.89 4.29
CA PRO A 102 1.12 -31.23 3.85
C PRO A 102 0.27 -31.64 5.04
N LEU A 103 -0.98 -31.15 5.10
CA LEU A 103 -1.94 -31.58 6.11
C LEU A 103 -2.30 -33.04 5.87
N VAL A 104 -1.63 -33.94 6.58
CA VAL A 104 -1.90 -35.39 6.51
C VAL A 104 -3.32 -35.69 6.95
N PHE A 105 -3.92 -34.86 7.80
CA PHE A 105 -5.29 -35.02 8.31
C PHE A 105 -6.34 -35.07 7.18
N ASP A 106 -6.23 -34.20 6.17
CA ASP A 106 -7.17 -34.16 5.04
C ASP A 106 -6.72 -35.03 3.85
N THR A 107 -5.66 -35.83 4.04
CA THR A 107 -5.13 -36.70 2.98
C THR A 107 -5.99 -37.96 2.88
N PRO A 108 -6.38 -38.38 1.66
CA PRO A 108 -7.15 -39.61 1.48
C PRO A 108 -6.32 -40.83 1.89
N VAL A 109 -6.95 -41.78 2.56
CA VAL A 109 -6.30 -43.01 3.03
C VAL A 109 -6.11 -44.01 1.88
N ASP A 110 -6.96 -43.94 0.85
CA ASP A 110 -6.96 -44.81 -0.31
C ASP A 110 -7.24 -44.05 -1.63
N GLU A 111 -7.10 -44.75 -2.75
CA GLU A 111 -7.33 -44.17 -4.09
C GLU A 111 -8.80 -43.85 -4.37
N SER A 112 -9.75 -44.43 -3.62
CA SER A 112 -11.17 -44.10 -3.68
C SER A 112 -11.45 -42.69 -3.18
N GLY A 113 -10.67 -42.20 -2.22
CA GLY A 113 -10.84 -40.87 -1.63
C GLY A 113 -12.08 -40.74 -0.74
N ASP A 114 -12.68 -41.87 -0.36
CA ASP A 114 -13.92 -41.93 0.41
C ASP A 114 -13.71 -41.63 1.90
N ALA A 115 -12.48 -41.75 2.40
CA ALA A 115 -12.11 -41.46 3.78
C ALA A 115 -10.74 -40.76 3.88
N THR A 116 -10.66 -39.76 4.74
CA THR A 116 -9.41 -39.05 5.07
C THR A 116 -8.75 -39.63 6.32
N PHE A 117 -7.44 -39.43 6.44
CA PHE A 117 -6.69 -39.90 7.61
C PHE A 117 -7.24 -39.33 8.92
N GLY A 118 -7.72 -38.09 8.89
CA GLY A 118 -8.34 -37.41 10.02
C GLY A 118 -9.66 -38.05 10.46
N GLU A 119 -10.52 -38.43 9.52
CA GLU A 119 -11.75 -39.18 9.81
C GLU A 119 -11.44 -40.56 10.40
N LEU A 120 -10.35 -41.20 9.96
CA LEU A 120 -9.91 -42.48 10.53
C LEU A 120 -9.44 -42.33 11.98
N VAL A 121 -8.65 -41.28 12.28
CA VAL A 121 -8.20 -40.98 13.65
C VAL A 121 -9.39 -40.62 14.55
N TYR A 122 -10.35 -39.85 14.04
CA TYR A 122 -11.53 -39.43 14.78
C TYR A 122 -12.49 -40.59 15.09
N SER A 123 -12.77 -41.44 14.10
CA SER A 123 -13.59 -42.63 14.28
C SER A 123 -12.97 -43.62 15.26
N ASN A 124 -11.65 -43.80 15.23
CA ASN A 124 -10.94 -44.64 16.19
C ASN A 124 -10.99 -44.05 17.62
N SER A 125 -10.92 -42.72 17.78
CA SER A 125 -11.11 -42.10 19.11
C SER A 125 -12.51 -42.31 19.67
N ILE A 126 -13.55 -42.21 18.84
CA ILE A 126 -14.94 -42.46 19.26
C ILE A 126 -15.11 -43.92 19.70
N ALA A 127 -14.58 -44.86 18.94
CA ALA A 127 -14.66 -46.28 19.28
C ALA A 127 -14.00 -46.61 20.63
N LEU A 128 -12.90 -45.94 20.98
CA LEU A 128 -12.23 -46.11 22.28
C LEU A 128 -13.02 -45.49 23.44
N GLU A 129 -13.75 -44.40 23.22
CA GLU A 129 -14.62 -43.79 24.22
C GLU A 129 -15.86 -44.65 24.52
N ASP A 130 -16.44 -45.27 23.48
CA ASP A 130 -17.58 -46.19 23.62
C ASP A 130 -17.19 -47.48 24.37
N GLU A 131 -16.02 -48.07 24.11
CA GLU A 131 -15.53 -49.21 24.87
C GLU A 131 -15.23 -48.87 26.34
N PHE A 132 -14.74 -47.66 26.62
CA PHE A 132 -14.44 -47.23 27.98
C PHE A 132 -15.71 -47.00 28.81
N THR A 133 -16.79 -46.47 28.21
CA THR A 133 -18.08 -46.25 28.89
C THR A 133 -18.84 -47.55 29.14
N LEU A 134 -18.82 -48.50 28.20
CA LEU A 134 -19.37 -49.86 28.37
C LEU A 134 -18.67 -50.62 29.51
N ASN A 135 -17.36 -50.55 29.58
CA ASN A 135 -16.58 -51.23 30.62
C ASN A 135 -16.73 -50.61 32.02
N GLN A 136 -17.09 -49.32 32.12
CA GLN A 136 -17.45 -48.70 33.41
C GLN A 136 -18.87 -49.03 33.85
N SER A 137 -19.84 -49.11 32.93
CA SER A 137 -21.22 -49.50 33.25
C SER A 137 -21.31 -50.95 33.77
N ASN A 138 -20.48 -51.85 33.21
CA ASN A 138 -20.38 -53.25 33.65
C ASN A 138 -19.68 -53.45 35.02
N ARG A 139 -19.09 -52.41 35.62
CA ARG A 139 -18.46 -52.48 36.97
C ARG A 139 -19.35 -51.97 38.10
N VAL A 140 -20.54 -51.44 37.81
CA VAL A 140 -21.45 -50.86 38.82
C VAL A 140 -22.60 -51.81 39.21
N CYS A 141 -22.81 -52.89 38.45
CA CYS A 141 -23.80 -53.94 38.77
C CYS A 141 -23.13 -55.26 39.18
N THR A 142 -22.55 -55.30 40.38
CA THR A 142 -22.28 -56.52 41.18
C THR A 142 -22.42 -56.17 42.65
#